data_AF-A0A929UP76-F1
#
_entry.id   AF-A0A929UP76-F1
#
_cell.length_a   1.000
_cell.length_b   1.000
_cell.length_c   1.000
_cell.angle_alpha   90.00
_cell.angle_beta   90.00
_cell.angle_gamma   90.00
#
_symmetry.space_group_name_H-M   'P 1'
#
loop_
_entity.id
_entity.type
_entity.pdbx_description
1 polymer ?
#
loop_
_entity_poly.entity_id
_entity_poly.type
_entity_poly.pdbx_seq_one_letter_code
_entity_poly.pdbx_strand_id
1 'polypeptide(L)'
;MNNYSNIWFPEIVYEAFPVIYDALYIRQLASLVPLCPDTAFHLFIDKNGQYFVLVMTDYPNPIAQSNELRQISGEYGFEFTHLIKPYANIKYIEICSNDEMDKQFSIPDPISYYRYYLAAVRESE
;
A
#
# COMPACT_ATOMS: atom_id res chain seq x y z
N MET A 1 7.65 -15.09 -20.84
CA MET A 1 6.87 -15.69 -19.74
C MET A 1 7.30 -14.99 -18.47
N ASN A 2 6.47 -14.09 -17.95
CA ASN A 2 6.80 -13.29 -16.77
C ASN A 2 6.72 -14.20 -15.54
N ASN A 3 7.88 -14.46 -14.93
CA ASN A 3 7.94 -14.99 -13.58
C ASN A 3 7.43 -13.89 -12.64
N TYR A 4 6.12 -13.87 -12.39
CA TYR A 4 5.60 -13.22 -11.20
C TYR A 4 6.15 -14.02 -10.03
N SER A 5 7.28 -13.58 -9.47
CA SER A 5 7.72 -14.02 -8.17
C SER A 5 6.52 -13.83 -7.24
N ASN A 6 5.93 -14.93 -6.77
CA ASN A 6 4.89 -14.88 -5.75
C ASN A 6 5.54 -14.29 -4.50
N ILE A 7 5.51 -12.98 -4.37
CA ILE A 7 5.91 -12.29 -3.14
C ILE A 7 4.82 -12.61 -2.14
N TRP A 8 5.20 -13.36 -1.11
CA TRP A 8 4.34 -13.68 0.02
C TRP A 8 4.62 -12.70 1.14
N PHE A 9 3.57 -12.02 1.59
CA PHE A 9 3.64 -11.18 2.79
C PHE A 9 3.34 -12.02 4.04
N PRO A 10 3.73 -11.56 5.23
CA PRO A 10 3.33 -12.20 6.48
C PRO A 10 1.81 -12.37 6.56
N GLU A 11 1.34 -13.47 7.17
CA GLU A 11 -0.10 -13.82 7.24
C GLU A 11 -0.96 -12.69 7.83
N ILE A 12 -0.43 -12.00 8.84
CA ILE A 12 -1.06 -10.83 9.47
C ILE A 12 -1.43 -9.72 8.48
N VAL A 13 -0.71 -9.58 7.37
CA VAL A 13 -1.04 -8.61 6.31
C VAL A 13 -2.35 -8.98 5.62
N TYR A 14 -2.55 -10.26 5.33
CA TYR A 14 -3.79 -10.74 4.71
C TYR A 14 -4.96 -10.76 5.69
N GLU A 15 -4.71 -11.06 6.96
CA GLU A 15 -5.72 -10.95 8.02
C GLU A 15 -6.17 -9.50 8.23
N ALA A 16 -5.23 -8.57 8.22
CA ALA A 16 -5.49 -7.14 8.39
C ALA A 16 -6.12 -6.51 7.15
N PHE A 17 -5.72 -6.96 5.96
CA PHE A 17 -6.20 -6.42 4.70
C PHE A 17 -6.78 -7.53 3.81
N PRO A 18 -7.97 -8.07 4.14
CA PRO A 18 -8.56 -9.16 3.36
C PRO A 18 -8.82 -8.80 1.89
N VAL A 19 -8.94 -7.51 1.57
CA VAL A 19 -9.15 -7.03 0.20
C VAL A 19 -8.02 -7.40 -0.75
N ILE A 20 -6.79 -7.57 -0.25
CA ILE A 20 -5.65 -8.00 -1.08
C ILE A 20 -5.43 -9.52 -1.08
N TYR A 21 -6.20 -10.29 -0.32
CA TYR A 21 -6.11 -11.76 -0.30
C TYR A 21 -6.52 -12.35 -1.67
N ASP A 22 -7.60 -11.85 -2.25
CA ASP A 22 -8.10 -12.25 -3.57
C ASP A 22 -7.56 -11.35 -4.71
N ALA A 23 -6.69 -10.38 -4.42
CA ALA A 23 -6.16 -9.45 -5.41
C ALA A 23 -4.91 -10.02 -6.11
N LEU A 24 -4.75 -9.69 -7.39
CA LEU A 24 -3.58 -10.06 -8.17
C LEU A 24 -2.41 -9.11 -7.86
N TYR A 25 -1.29 -9.67 -7.42
CA TYR A 25 -0.04 -8.92 -7.30
C TYR A 25 0.54 -8.60 -8.68
N ILE A 26 0.83 -7.32 -8.93
CA ILE A 26 1.33 -6.83 -10.23
C ILE A 26 2.85 -6.68 -10.20
N ARG A 27 3.36 -5.81 -9.32
CA ARG A 27 4.81 -5.50 -9.20
C ARG A 27 5.11 -4.69 -7.94
N GLN A 28 6.39 -4.66 -7.58
CA GLN A 28 6.93 -3.65 -6.67
C GLN A 28 7.24 -2.41 -7.50
N LEU A 29 6.83 -1.22 -7.03
CA LEU A 29 7.23 0.03 -7.65
C LEU A 29 8.69 0.33 -7.26
N ALA A 30 9.44 0.97 -8.17
CA ALA A 30 10.85 1.24 -7.95
C ALA A 30 11.07 1.95 -6.60
N SER A 31 11.98 1.41 -5.78
CA SER A 31 12.36 2.05 -4.53
C SER A 31 13.00 3.40 -4.83
N LEU A 32 12.51 4.45 -4.18
CA LEU A 32 13.18 5.75 -4.17
C LEU A 32 14.31 5.74 -3.14
N VAL A 33 15.30 4.87 -3.34
CA VAL A 33 16.46 4.71 -2.45
C VAL A 33 17.08 6.04 -1.99
N PRO A 34 17.14 7.13 -2.80
CA PRO A 34 17.69 8.40 -2.34
C PRO A 34 16.83 9.19 -1.33
N LEU A 35 15.53 8.89 -1.20
CA LEU A 35 14.55 9.71 -0.45
C LEU A 35 13.89 8.94 0.69
N CYS A 36 13.55 7.68 0.44
CA CYS A 36 12.96 6.77 1.42
C CYS A 36 13.59 5.38 1.23
N PRO A 37 14.85 5.18 1.68
CA PRO A 37 15.58 3.92 1.48
C PRO A 37 14.86 2.72 2.11
N ASP A 38 14.06 2.99 3.13
CA ASP A 38 13.33 2.02 3.95
C ASP A 38 11.85 1.89 3.57
N THR A 39 11.43 2.37 2.38
CA THR A 39 10.06 2.20 1.88
C THR A 39 9.99 1.33 0.63
N ALA A 40 9.09 0.35 0.65
CA ALA A 40 8.69 -0.45 -0.50
C ALA A 40 7.19 -0.31 -0.79
N PHE A 41 6.84 -0.18 -2.07
CA PHE A 41 5.47 -0.07 -2.55
C PHE A 41 5.12 -1.28 -3.41
N HIS A 42 4.07 -2.02 -3.05
CA HIS A 42 3.64 -3.24 -3.71
C HIS A 42 2.25 -3.04 -4.30
N LEU A 43 2.14 -3.13 -5.64
CA LEU A 43 0.91 -2.87 -6.38
C LEU A 43 0.10 -4.15 -6.57
N PHE A 44 -1.20 -4.05 -6.30
CA PHE A 44 -2.22 -5.08 -6.49
C PHE A 44 -3.38 -4.54 -7.32
N ILE A 45 -4.11 -5.44 -7.97
CA ILE A 45 -5.40 -5.14 -8.62
C ILE A 45 -6.43 -6.20 -8.22
N ASP A 46 -7.62 -5.77 -7.81
CA ASP A 46 -8.72 -6.71 -7.53
C ASP A 46 -9.43 -7.17 -8.82
N LYS A 47 -10.38 -8.10 -8.65
CA LYS A 47 -11.23 -8.61 -9.74
C LYS A 47 -12.13 -7.55 -10.39
N ASN A 48 -12.34 -6.40 -9.74
CA ASN A 48 -13.16 -5.30 -10.23
C ASN A 48 -12.30 -4.23 -10.95
N GLY A 49 -10.99 -4.42 -11.03
CA GLY A 49 -10.06 -3.45 -11.62
C GLY A 49 -9.63 -2.33 -10.68
N GLN A 50 -9.97 -2.41 -9.38
CA GLN A 50 -9.52 -1.46 -8.38
C GLN A 50 -8.07 -1.75 -8.01
N TYR A 51 -7.23 -0.73 -8.08
CA TYR A 51 -5.83 -0.82 -7.68
C TYR A 51 -5.64 -0.53 -6.20
N PHE A 52 -4.71 -1.26 -5.59
CA PHE A 52 -4.27 -1.07 -4.21
C PHE A 52 -2.75 -1.06 -4.14
N VAL A 53 -2.20 -0.25 -3.24
CA VAL A 53 -0.77 -0.24 -2.94
C VAL A 53 -0.56 -0.58 -1.48
N LEU A 54 0.11 -1.70 -1.22
CA LEU A 54 0.61 -2.06 0.09
C LEU A 54 1.98 -1.40 0.27
N VAL A 55 2.10 -0.58 1.30
CA VAL A 55 3.33 0.14 1.66
C VAL A 55 3.97 -0.55 2.84
N MET A 56 5.22 -0.98 2.70
CA MET A 56 6.07 -1.43 3.80
C MET A 56 7.08 -0.32 4.09
N THR A 57 7.07 0.23 5.30
CA THR A 57 7.90 1.38 5.66
C THR A 57 8.16 1.41 7.16
N ASP A 58 9.21 2.07 7.64
CA ASP A 58 9.43 2.35 9.07
C ASP A 58 8.94 3.75 9.47
N TYR A 59 8.63 4.58 8.48
CA TYR A 59 8.13 5.94 8.64
C TYR A 59 6.69 5.97 9.16
N PRO A 60 6.31 7.04 9.88
CA PRO A 60 4.98 7.15 10.47
C PRO A 60 3.87 7.56 9.49
N ASN A 61 4.20 8.10 8.31
CA ASN A 61 3.23 8.64 7.35
C ASN A 61 3.57 8.22 5.90
N PRO A 62 2.89 7.22 5.32
CA PRO A 62 3.11 6.79 3.93
C PRO A 62 2.51 7.76 2.90
N ILE A 63 1.58 8.63 3.29
CA ILE A 63 0.92 9.59 2.37
C ILE A 63 1.86 10.74 2.03
N ALA A 64 2.59 11.26 3.02
CA ALA A 64 3.61 12.27 2.78
C ALA A 64 4.62 11.77 1.72
N GLN A 65 5.00 10.49 1.82
CA GLN A 65 5.86 9.82 0.85
C GLN A 65 5.20 9.71 -0.53
N SER A 66 3.93 9.33 -0.60
CA SER A 66 3.19 9.31 -1.89
C SER A 66 3.09 10.70 -2.54
N ASN A 67 2.98 11.76 -1.76
CA ASN A 67 2.93 13.13 -2.28
C ASN A 67 4.29 13.58 -2.80
N GLU A 68 5.37 13.30 -2.06
CA GLU A 68 6.75 13.54 -2.51
C GLU A 68 7.05 12.76 -3.80
N LEU A 69 6.62 11.50 -3.86
CA LEU A 69 6.69 10.64 -5.05
C LEU A 69 6.04 11.28 -6.28
N ARG A 70 4.82 11.79 -6.11
CA ARG A 70 4.07 12.48 -7.19
C ARG A 70 4.84 13.69 -7.71
N GLN A 71 5.45 14.48 -6.82
CA GLN A 71 6.19 15.68 -7.20
C GLN A 71 7.51 15.38 -7.91
N ILE A 72 8.17 14.27 -7.58
CA ILE A 72 9.52 13.96 -8.07
C ILE A 72 9.48 13.18 -9.37
N SER A 73 8.54 12.26 -9.51
CA SER A 73 8.51 11.35 -10.65
C SER A 73 7.84 11.93 -11.89
N GLY A 74 6.88 12.88 -11.74
CA GLY A 74 6.08 13.43 -12.84
C GLY A 74 5.17 12.42 -13.57
N GLU A 75 5.55 11.14 -13.56
CA GLU A 75 4.94 9.98 -14.22
C GLU A 75 4.59 8.88 -13.19
N TYR A 76 4.31 9.22 -11.93
CA TYR A 76 3.67 8.24 -11.04
C TYR A 76 2.25 8.01 -11.52
N GLY A 77 2.04 6.91 -12.24
CA GLY A 77 0.75 6.52 -12.80
C GLY A 77 -0.34 6.21 -11.77
N PHE A 78 -0.13 6.45 -10.47
CA PHE A 78 -1.10 6.22 -9.42
C PHE A 78 -1.05 7.29 -8.32
N GLU A 79 -2.21 7.78 -7.91
CA GLU A 79 -2.41 8.68 -6.76
C GLU A 79 -3.01 7.92 -5.59
N PHE A 80 -2.43 8.07 -4.40
CA PHE A 80 -3.01 7.54 -3.16
C PHE A 80 -4.22 8.36 -2.81
N THR A 81 -5.38 7.74 -2.88
CA THR A 81 -6.63 8.44 -2.60
C THR A 81 -6.98 8.37 -1.14
N HIS A 82 -6.85 7.19 -0.53
CA HIS A 82 -7.28 6.94 0.84
C HIS A 82 -6.54 5.74 1.44
N LEU A 83 -6.32 5.78 2.75
CA LEU A 83 -5.84 4.62 3.51
C LEU A 83 -7.01 3.70 3.88
N ILE A 84 -6.73 2.41 3.88
CA ILE A 84 -7.66 1.35 4.27
C ILE A 84 -7.35 0.97 5.69
N LYS A 85 -8.37 1.00 6.55
CA LYS A 85 -8.23 0.60 7.95
C LYS A 85 -8.03 -0.92 8.06
N PRO A 86 -6.98 -1.38 8.78
CA PRO A 86 -6.79 -2.78 9.13
C PRO A 86 -8.00 -3.40 9.82
N TYR A 87 -8.26 -4.67 9.56
CA TYR A 87 -9.31 -5.49 10.18
C TYR A 87 -10.74 -4.94 9.98
N ALA A 88 -10.92 -3.97 9.08
CA ALA A 88 -12.24 -3.48 8.70
C ALA A 88 -13.01 -4.58 7.95
N ASN A 89 -14.32 -4.63 8.17
CA ASN A 89 -15.18 -5.65 7.57
C ASN A 89 -15.19 -5.52 6.04
N ILE A 90 -14.82 -6.59 5.34
CA ILE A 90 -14.72 -6.68 3.87
C ILE A 90 -16.01 -6.26 3.14
N LYS A 91 -17.18 -6.32 3.82
CA LYS A 91 -18.46 -5.86 3.25
C LYS A 91 -18.56 -4.34 3.11
N TYR A 92 -17.85 -3.58 3.93
CA TYR A 92 -17.82 -2.12 3.92
C TYR A 92 -16.39 -1.67 4.22
N ILE A 93 -15.62 -1.41 3.16
CA ILE A 93 -14.29 -0.79 3.31
C ILE A 93 -14.53 0.62 3.82
N GLU A 94 -14.17 0.87 5.08
CA GLU A 94 -14.15 2.22 5.64
C GLU A 94 -12.94 2.95 5.04
N ILE A 95 -13.25 3.83 4.10
CA ILE A 95 -12.29 4.68 3.40
C ILE A 95 -12.22 5.99 4.18
N CYS A 96 -11.12 6.20 4.92
CA CYS A 96 -10.94 7.40 5.73
C CYS A 96 -10.13 8.47 4.97
N SER A 97 -10.39 9.74 5.30
CA SER A 97 -9.61 10.85 4.76
C SER A 97 -8.18 10.82 5.29
N ASN A 98 -7.24 11.28 4.46
CA ASN A 98 -5.82 11.36 4.78
C ASN A 98 -5.51 12.22 6.02
N ASP A 99 -6.38 13.19 6.36
CA ASP A 99 -6.22 14.10 7.49
C ASP A 99 -6.51 13.44 8.86
N GLU A 100 -7.08 12.23 8.86
CA GLU A 100 -7.46 11.48 10.07
C GLU A 100 -6.43 10.39 10.43
N MET A 101 -5.24 10.42 9.83
CA MET A 101 -4.25 9.36 9.95
C MET A 101 -3.68 9.26 11.37
N ASP A 102 -4.12 8.24 12.11
CA ASP A 102 -3.55 7.81 13.38
C ASP A 102 -2.78 6.47 13.25
N LYS A 103 -2.24 5.96 14.37
CA LYS A 103 -1.51 4.67 14.39
C LYS A 103 -2.41 3.46 14.06
N GLN A 104 -3.72 3.63 13.95
CA GLN A 104 -4.66 2.52 13.72
C GLN A 104 -4.69 2.08 12.25
N PHE A 105 -4.15 2.87 11.32
CA PHE A 105 -4.09 2.53 9.87
C PHE A 105 -2.90 1.65 9.48
N SER A 106 -2.04 1.31 10.43
CA SER A 106 -0.87 0.47 10.19
C SER A 106 -0.94 -0.82 11.01
N ILE A 107 -0.36 -1.88 10.46
CA ILE A 107 -0.02 -3.07 11.23
C ILE A 107 1.50 -3.19 11.35
N PRO A 108 2.05 -3.60 12.50
CA PRO A 108 3.47 -3.87 12.62
C PRO A 108 3.83 -5.15 11.86
N ASP A 109 5.02 -5.15 11.25
CA ASP A 109 5.62 -6.39 10.80
C ASP A 109 5.99 -7.26 12.03
N PRO A 110 5.72 -8.58 12.02
CA PRO A 110 5.96 -9.42 13.19
C PRO A 110 7.44 -9.70 13.46
N ILE A 111 8.33 -9.43 12.50
CA ILE A 111 9.74 -9.82 12.55
C ILE A 111 10.66 -8.59 12.66
N SER A 112 10.25 -7.46 12.11
CA SER A 112 11.06 -6.26 11.93
C SER A 112 10.39 -5.01 12.49
N TYR A 113 11.10 -3.88 12.43
CA TYR A 113 10.60 -2.57 12.86
C TYR A 113 9.70 -1.88 11.80
N TYR A 114 9.51 -2.53 10.64
CA TYR A 114 8.63 -2.04 9.60
C TYR A 114 7.17 -2.16 10.00
N ARG A 115 6.33 -1.41 9.31
CA ARG A 115 4.88 -1.47 9.40
C ARG A 115 4.28 -1.47 8.00
N TYR A 116 3.10 -2.03 7.88
CA TYR A 116 2.35 -2.07 6.64
C TYR A 116 1.17 -1.12 6.68
N TYR A 117 0.98 -0.41 5.56
CA TYR A 117 -0.20 0.37 5.26
C TYR A 117 -0.80 -0.11 3.95
N LEU A 118 -2.11 -0.01 3.80
CA LEU A 118 -2.76 -0.26 2.53
C LEU A 118 -3.48 1.00 2.05
N ALA A 119 -3.24 1.38 0.80
CA ALA A 119 -3.89 2.52 0.16
C ALA A 119 -4.69 2.07 -1.07
N ALA A 120 -5.88 2.64 -1.24
CA ALA A 120 -6.59 2.61 -2.51
C ALA A 120 -5.98 3.66 -3.44
N VAL A 121 -5.69 3.28 -4.67
CA VAL A 121 -5.09 4.19 -5.65
C VAL A 121 -5.97 4.38 -6.88
N ARG A 122 -5.90 5.57 -7.46
CA ARG A 122 -6.48 5.86 -8.78
C ARG A 122 -5.35 6.03 -9.77
N GLU A 123 -5.54 5.57 -11.00
CA GLU A 123 -4.61 5.91 -12.07
C GLU A 123 -4.61 7.42 -12.26
N SER A 124 -3.42 8.01 -12.32
CA SER A 124 -3.25 9.42 -12.65
C SER A 124 -3.51 9.58 -14.15
N GLU A 125 -4.45 10.44 -14.55
CA GLU A 125 -4.71 10.79 -15.96
C GLU A 125 -3.53 11.51 -16.63
#